data_AF-A0A3R6RZJ0-F1
#
_entry.id   AF-A0A3R6RZJ0-F1
#
_cell.length_a   1.000
_cell.length_b   1.000
_cell.length_c   1.000
_cell.angle_alpha   90.00
_cell.angle_beta   90.00
_cell.angle_gamma   90.00
#
_symmetry.space_group_name_H-M   'P 1'
#
loop_
_entity.id
_entity.type
_entity.pdbx_description
1 polymer ?
#
loop_
_entity_poly.entity_id
_entity_poly.type
_entity_poly.pdbx_seq_one_letter_code
_entity_poly.pdbx_strand_id
1 'polypeptide(L)'
;MNRNKLFASVIGLLVFVASLSAKDYQVSMFGIKSDGVTLNTRSIQRAVDYISEQGGGRLVFYVGRYLTGSIELKSNVTIRLEEGAALVAVPFVYDFKGTNGCNALIYADKQKNIGIGGKGIIEGRNKALRASIEEQLQKGHIKGDVSDYAPALICLDGCEDVKVEQITLQDACNTAGIYKDCRNVTIDKVVVNAQTSESNAVSISGCDGMKMTDCYFNMVVEPLQTAGTSRNLTFTNCLTPDGKAVSTDK
;
A
#
# COMPACT_ATOMS: atom_id res chain seq x y z
N MET A 1 -44.62 -9.77 -59.43
CA MET A 1 -43.23 -10.21 -59.67
C MET A 1 -42.36 -8.96 -59.83
N ASN A 2 -41.20 -8.92 -59.18
CA ASN A 2 -40.21 -7.81 -59.04
C ASN A 2 -40.56 -6.75 -57.96
N ARG A 3 -40.04 -6.78 -56.72
CA ARG A 3 -38.66 -6.84 -56.15
C ARG A 3 -37.77 -5.64 -56.50
N ASN A 4 -37.27 -4.99 -55.44
CA ASN A 4 -36.08 -4.12 -55.31
C ASN A 4 -36.34 -2.60 -55.40
N LYS A 5 -35.86 -1.71 -54.52
CA LYS A 5 -34.98 -1.77 -53.33
C LYS A 5 -35.18 -0.44 -52.58
N LEU A 6 -35.70 -0.47 -51.34
CA LEU A 6 -35.51 0.64 -50.40
C LEU A 6 -34.05 0.58 -49.91
N PHE A 7 -33.27 1.59 -50.22
CA PHE A 7 -31.96 1.82 -49.59
C PHE A 7 -32.21 2.37 -48.18
N ALA A 8 -32.38 1.49 -47.21
CA ALA A 8 -32.29 1.86 -45.79
C ALA A 8 -30.81 1.89 -45.40
N SER A 9 -30.30 3.10 -45.21
CA SER A 9 -28.97 3.37 -44.68
C SER A 9 -28.93 2.94 -43.21
N VAL A 10 -28.29 1.80 -42.93
CA VAL A 10 -27.96 1.37 -41.56
C VAL A 10 -26.53 1.82 -41.28
N ILE A 11 -26.39 3.00 -40.69
CA ILE A 11 -25.13 3.44 -40.07
C ILE A 11 -24.99 2.64 -38.77
N GLY A 12 -24.19 1.57 -38.82
CA GLY A 12 -23.80 0.82 -37.64
C GLY A 12 -22.88 1.68 -36.76
N LEU A 13 -23.37 2.09 -35.60
CA LEU A 13 -22.58 2.72 -34.56
C LEU A 13 -21.69 1.65 -33.91
N LEU A 14 -20.48 1.49 -34.43
CA LEU A 14 -19.42 0.69 -33.81
C LEU A 14 -18.98 1.41 -32.52
N VAL A 15 -19.60 1.09 -31.40
CA VAL A 15 -19.10 1.46 -30.07
C VAL A 15 -17.86 0.62 -29.80
N PHE A 16 -16.69 1.19 -30.08
CA PHE A 16 -15.42 0.64 -29.62
C PHE A 16 -15.41 0.72 -28.08
N VAL A 17 -15.65 -0.40 -27.42
CA VAL A 17 -15.38 -0.54 -25.99
C VAL A 17 -13.86 -0.60 -25.85
N ALA A 18 -13.22 0.57 -25.74
CA ALA A 18 -11.82 0.64 -25.39
C ALA A 18 -11.68 0.05 -23.98
N SER A 19 -11.03 -1.11 -23.86
CA SER A 19 -10.62 -1.63 -22.56
C SER A 19 -9.70 -0.60 -21.92
N LEU A 20 -10.19 0.11 -20.90
CA LEU A 20 -9.38 1.04 -20.11
C LEU A 20 -8.40 0.18 -19.29
N SER A 21 -7.21 -0.05 -19.83
CA SER A 21 -6.10 -0.67 -19.10
C SER A 21 -5.23 0.44 -18.52
N ALA A 22 -4.91 0.36 -17.23
CA ALA A 22 -4.02 1.33 -16.60
C ALA A 22 -2.63 1.24 -17.25
N LYS A 23 -2.10 2.40 -17.67
CA LYS A 23 -0.79 2.51 -18.32
C LYS A 23 0.33 2.14 -17.34
N ASP A 24 1.28 1.35 -17.82
CA ASP A 24 2.42 0.88 -17.03
C ASP A 24 3.65 1.74 -17.24
N TYR A 25 4.29 2.05 -16.13
CA TYR A 25 5.52 2.81 -16.05
C TYR A 25 6.56 1.98 -15.31
N GLN A 26 7.61 1.60 -16.02
CA GLN A 26 8.67 0.77 -15.44
C GLN A 26 9.58 1.63 -14.58
N VAL A 27 9.87 1.17 -13.36
CA VAL A 27 10.70 1.92 -12.40
C VAL A 27 12.08 2.26 -12.95
N SER A 28 12.65 1.40 -13.81
CA SER A 28 13.95 1.62 -14.46
C SER A 28 13.98 2.87 -15.35
N MET A 29 12.83 3.30 -15.89
CA MET A 29 12.72 4.53 -16.69
C MET A 29 12.95 5.80 -15.86
N PHE A 30 12.84 5.71 -14.53
CA PHE A 30 13.05 6.81 -13.59
C PHE A 30 14.39 6.69 -12.86
N GLY A 31 15.29 5.81 -13.30
CA GLY A 31 16.60 5.59 -12.67
C GLY A 31 16.52 4.91 -11.31
N ILE A 32 15.39 4.27 -10.98
CA ILE A 32 15.21 3.45 -9.78
C ILE A 32 15.96 2.13 -9.98
N LYS A 33 16.78 1.75 -8.99
CA LYS A 33 17.68 0.59 -9.06
C LYS A 33 17.26 -0.49 -8.06
N SER A 34 17.33 -1.74 -8.49
CA SER A 34 16.96 -2.94 -7.74
C SER A 34 18.15 -3.65 -7.07
N ASP A 35 19.25 -2.93 -6.86
CA ASP A 35 20.54 -3.45 -6.37
C ASP A 35 20.61 -3.64 -4.84
N GLY A 36 19.54 -3.31 -4.12
CA GLY A 36 19.46 -3.44 -2.65
C GLY A 36 20.30 -2.44 -1.85
N VAL A 37 21.03 -1.52 -2.50
CA VAL A 37 21.95 -0.58 -1.83
C VAL A 37 21.71 0.87 -2.23
N THR A 38 21.22 1.13 -3.44
CA THR A 38 20.86 2.47 -3.91
C THR A 38 19.59 2.93 -3.20
N LEU A 39 19.65 4.08 -2.52
CA LEU A 39 18.48 4.71 -1.93
C LEU A 39 17.62 5.36 -3.03
N ASN A 40 16.43 4.81 -3.25
CA ASN A 40 15.57 5.16 -4.39
C ASN A 40 14.49 6.20 -4.05
N THR A 41 14.41 6.68 -2.81
CA THR A 41 13.27 7.47 -2.30
C THR A 41 12.86 8.60 -3.24
N ARG A 42 13.82 9.44 -3.66
CA ARG A 42 13.53 10.59 -4.55
C ARG A 42 13.11 10.18 -5.96
N SER A 43 13.73 9.14 -6.51
CA SER A 43 13.40 8.65 -7.86
C SER A 43 12.01 8.00 -7.89
N ILE A 44 11.66 7.24 -6.86
CA ILE A 44 10.31 6.67 -6.70
C ILE A 44 9.28 7.79 -6.52
N GLN A 45 9.54 8.76 -5.64
CA GLN A 45 8.62 9.87 -5.44
C GLN A 45 8.38 10.64 -6.74
N ARG A 46 9.45 10.98 -7.49
CA ARG A 46 9.31 11.67 -8.77
C ARG A 46 8.51 10.86 -9.78
N ALA A 47 8.67 9.53 -9.79
CA ALA A 47 7.90 8.66 -10.67
C ALA A 47 6.41 8.67 -10.31
N VAL A 48 6.07 8.56 -9.01
CA VAL A 48 4.69 8.66 -8.53
C VAL A 48 4.07 10.00 -8.91
N ASP A 49 4.77 11.10 -8.65
CA ASP A 49 4.30 12.45 -8.98
C ASP A 49 4.05 12.59 -10.49
N TYR A 50 5.01 12.15 -11.31
CA TYR A 50 4.89 12.19 -12.77
C TYR A 50 3.69 11.37 -13.27
N ILE A 51 3.49 10.16 -12.76
CA ILE A 51 2.38 9.30 -13.20
C ILE A 51 1.04 9.95 -12.85
N SER A 52 0.92 10.56 -11.67
CA SER A 52 -0.27 11.30 -11.27
C SER A 52 -0.50 12.52 -12.18
N GLU A 53 0.55 13.29 -12.47
CA GLU A 53 0.52 14.43 -13.43
C GLU A 53 0.07 14.00 -14.84
N GLN A 54 0.37 12.77 -15.25
CA GLN A 54 -0.06 12.20 -16.54
C GLN A 54 -1.48 11.61 -16.51
N GLY A 55 -2.24 11.81 -15.43
CA GLY A 55 -3.61 11.31 -15.29
C GLY A 55 -3.72 9.90 -14.70
N GLY A 56 -2.62 9.32 -14.24
CA GLY A 56 -2.60 8.04 -13.53
C GLY A 56 -1.94 6.89 -14.30
N GLY A 57 -1.85 5.75 -13.60
CA GLY A 57 -1.20 4.55 -14.10
C GLY A 57 -0.59 3.70 -13.00
N ARG A 58 0.21 2.71 -13.39
CA ARG A 58 0.90 1.80 -12.48
C ARG A 58 2.41 2.04 -12.53
N LEU A 59 3.03 2.25 -11.37
CA LEU A 59 4.48 2.21 -11.21
C LEU A 59 4.88 0.76 -10.91
N VAL A 60 5.58 0.11 -11.85
CA VAL A 60 5.83 -1.34 -11.83
C VAL A 60 7.27 -1.64 -11.42
N PHE A 61 7.41 -2.36 -10.31
CA PHE A 61 8.66 -2.88 -9.78
C PHE A 61 8.77 -4.37 -10.14
N TYR A 62 9.78 -4.72 -10.95
CA TYR A 62 10.13 -6.12 -11.22
C TYR A 62 11.08 -6.68 -10.16
N VAL A 63 11.51 -7.93 -10.34
CA VAL A 63 12.43 -8.65 -9.45
C VAL A 63 13.61 -7.81 -8.97
N GLY A 64 13.92 -7.96 -7.68
CA GLY A 64 15.06 -7.32 -7.02
C GLY A 64 14.64 -6.49 -5.79
N ARG A 65 15.61 -5.85 -5.16
CA ARG A 65 15.43 -5.16 -3.87
C ARG A 65 15.60 -3.65 -4.05
N TYR A 66 14.58 -2.89 -3.69
CA TYR A 66 14.54 -1.44 -3.85
C TYR A 66 14.59 -0.79 -2.48
N LEU A 67 15.77 -0.32 -2.08
CA LEU A 67 15.94 0.38 -0.81
C LEU A 67 15.29 1.76 -0.88
N THR A 68 14.45 2.11 0.10
CA THR A 68 13.73 3.39 0.12
C THR A 68 13.40 3.85 1.55
N GLY A 69 13.23 5.15 1.71
CA GLY A 69 12.49 5.78 2.80
C GLY A 69 11.00 5.91 2.47
N SER A 70 10.31 6.83 3.15
CA SER A 70 8.88 7.08 2.93
C SER A 70 8.55 7.55 1.51
N ILE A 71 7.50 6.97 0.92
CA ILE A 71 6.94 7.33 -0.39
C ILE A 71 5.50 7.79 -0.20
N GLU A 72 5.19 8.98 -0.73
CA GLU A 72 3.82 9.51 -0.79
C GLU A 72 3.14 9.04 -2.07
N LEU A 73 2.16 8.17 -1.93
CA LEU A 73 1.29 7.75 -3.02
C LEU A 73 0.34 8.91 -3.38
N LYS A 74 0.11 9.12 -4.69
CA LYS A 74 -0.73 10.19 -5.22
C LYS A 74 -1.95 9.64 -5.95
N SER A 75 -2.98 10.46 -6.10
CA SER A 75 -4.23 10.10 -6.75
C SER A 75 -4.01 9.50 -8.16
N ASN A 76 -4.81 8.49 -8.51
CA ASN A 76 -4.74 7.71 -9.75
C ASN A 76 -3.47 6.88 -9.95
N VAL A 77 -2.62 6.74 -8.93
CA VAL A 77 -1.39 5.93 -9.00
C VAL A 77 -1.58 4.62 -8.26
N THR A 78 -1.13 3.53 -8.89
CA THR A 78 -0.94 2.24 -8.23
C THR A 78 0.54 1.87 -8.22
N ILE A 79 1.08 1.49 -7.06
CA ILE A 79 2.38 0.84 -6.97
C ILE A 79 2.17 -0.66 -7.15
N ARG A 80 2.85 -1.29 -8.13
CA ARG A 80 2.85 -2.75 -8.31
C ARG A 80 4.21 -3.33 -8.04
N LEU A 81 4.30 -4.22 -7.04
CA LEU A 81 5.47 -5.05 -6.78
C LEU A 81 5.21 -6.44 -7.35
N GLU A 82 5.86 -6.77 -8.45
CA GLU A 82 5.73 -8.10 -9.05
C GLU A 82 6.39 -9.17 -8.15
N GLU A 83 6.11 -10.43 -8.46
CA GLU A 83 6.72 -11.55 -7.73
C GLU A 83 8.25 -11.46 -7.77
N GLY A 84 8.89 -11.59 -6.60
CA GLY A 84 10.34 -11.41 -6.43
C GLY A 84 10.82 -9.96 -6.30
N ALA A 85 9.94 -8.97 -6.42
CA ALA A 85 10.24 -7.57 -6.08
C ALA A 85 10.08 -7.35 -4.57
N ALA A 86 11.01 -6.62 -3.96
CA ALA A 86 10.91 -6.19 -2.57
C ALA A 86 11.17 -4.69 -2.44
N LEU A 87 10.22 -3.96 -1.87
CA LEU A 87 10.40 -2.59 -1.42
C LEU A 87 10.89 -2.63 0.03
N VAL A 88 12.11 -2.15 0.27
CA VAL A 88 12.84 -2.41 1.53
C VAL A 88 13.10 -1.09 2.23
N ALA A 89 12.69 -0.99 3.49
CA ALA A 89 12.98 0.15 4.34
C ALA A 89 14.49 0.37 4.51
N VAL A 90 14.94 1.61 4.33
CA VAL A 90 16.29 2.03 4.74
C VAL A 90 16.36 2.08 6.28
N PRO A 91 17.44 1.61 6.92
CA PRO A 91 17.53 1.55 8.38
C PRO A 91 18.02 2.90 8.93
N PHE A 92 17.36 4.00 8.57
CA PHE A 92 17.72 5.35 8.99
C PHE A 92 16.48 6.20 9.26
N VAL A 93 16.30 6.65 10.50
CA VAL A 93 15.07 7.33 10.96
C VAL A 93 14.72 8.59 10.17
N TYR A 94 15.71 9.35 9.72
CA TYR A 94 15.49 10.63 9.02
C TYR A 94 15.03 10.49 7.56
N ASP A 95 15.02 9.27 7.01
CA ASP A 95 14.45 8.98 5.69
C ASP A 95 12.93 8.72 5.73
N PHE A 96 12.31 8.83 6.91
CA PHE A 96 10.86 8.66 7.12
C PHE A 96 10.18 9.97 7.54
N LYS A 97 8.85 10.02 7.37
CA LYS A 97 8.06 11.23 7.64
C LYS A 97 8.14 11.71 9.10
N GLY A 98 8.43 10.81 10.03
CA GLY A 98 8.52 11.11 11.46
C GLY A 98 7.15 11.38 12.09
N THR A 99 7.07 12.28 13.07
CA THR A 99 5.89 12.44 13.94
C THR A 99 4.70 13.16 13.31
N ASN A 100 4.85 13.70 12.09
CA ASN A 100 3.82 14.51 11.44
C ASN A 100 2.86 13.66 10.59
N GLY A 101 1.77 13.19 11.20
CA GLY A 101 0.70 12.46 10.52
C GLY A 101 1.08 11.03 10.15
N CYS A 102 0.63 10.55 8.98
CA CYS A 102 0.89 9.18 8.53
C CYS A 102 2.38 8.89 8.28
N ASN A 103 3.05 8.25 9.25
CA ASN A 103 4.43 7.78 9.14
C ASN A 103 4.48 6.33 8.63
N ALA A 104 4.85 6.12 7.37
CA ALA A 104 4.94 4.79 6.78
C ALA A 104 5.94 4.71 5.62
N LEU A 105 6.29 3.50 5.19
CA LEU A 105 7.09 3.27 3.98
C LEU A 105 6.32 3.71 2.72
N ILE A 106 5.02 3.38 2.64
CA ILE A 106 4.10 3.97 1.67
C ILE A 106 2.97 4.67 2.44
N TYR A 107 2.77 5.96 2.20
CA TYR A 107 1.67 6.70 2.81
C TYR A 107 0.86 7.49 1.79
N ALA A 108 -0.36 7.85 2.16
CA ALA A 108 -1.19 8.79 1.41
C ALA A 108 -2.02 9.66 2.35
N ASP A 109 -2.20 10.93 1.99
CA ASP A 109 -3.06 11.89 2.70
C ASP A 109 -4.06 12.49 1.70
N LYS A 110 -5.34 12.22 1.91
CA LYS A 110 -6.47 12.73 1.11
C LYS A 110 -6.34 12.48 -0.40
N GLN A 111 -5.94 11.26 -0.77
CA GLN A 111 -5.81 10.85 -2.16
C GLN A 111 -6.99 9.97 -2.60
N LYS A 112 -7.27 9.97 -3.91
CA LYS A 112 -8.37 9.21 -4.49
C LYS A 112 -7.89 8.25 -5.59
N ASN A 113 -8.53 7.09 -5.70
CA ASN A 113 -8.24 6.07 -6.71
C ASN A 113 -6.77 5.65 -6.67
N ILE A 114 -6.34 5.11 -5.53
CA ILE A 114 -4.95 4.72 -5.26
C ILE A 114 -4.84 3.22 -5.05
N GLY A 115 -3.68 2.64 -5.37
CA GLY A 115 -3.48 1.22 -5.21
C GLY A 115 -2.08 0.76 -4.83
N ILE A 116 -2.01 -0.41 -4.20
CA ILE A 116 -0.78 -1.15 -3.90
C ILE A 116 -1.06 -2.61 -4.25
N GLY A 117 -0.30 -3.19 -5.16
CA GLY A 117 -0.64 -4.48 -5.74
C GLY A 117 0.55 -5.36 -6.11
N GLY A 118 0.26 -6.61 -6.47
CA GLY A 118 1.24 -7.58 -6.93
C GLY A 118 1.76 -8.49 -5.82
N LYS A 119 2.52 -9.52 -6.19
CA LYS A 119 2.97 -10.59 -5.27
C LYS A 119 4.32 -10.32 -4.61
N GLY A 120 4.82 -9.09 -4.70
CA GLY A 120 6.06 -8.67 -4.07
C GLY A 120 5.92 -8.44 -2.56
N ILE A 121 7.00 -7.94 -1.96
CA ILE A 121 7.14 -7.76 -0.52
C ILE A 121 7.36 -6.28 -0.19
N ILE A 122 6.70 -5.78 0.86
CA ILE A 122 7.02 -4.53 1.53
C ILE A 122 7.67 -4.89 2.88
N GLU A 123 8.96 -4.59 3.03
CA GLU A 123 9.80 -5.08 4.14
C GLU A 123 10.26 -3.93 5.04
N GLY A 124 9.87 -3.96 6.32
CA GLY A 124 10.13 -2.88 7.28
C GLY A 124 11.51 -2.90 7.94
N ARG A 125 12.16 -4.07 8.02
CA ARG A 125 13.44 -4.25 8.73
C ARG A 125 13.39 -3.75 10.18
N ASN A 126 12.37 -4.21 10.91
CA ASN A 126 12.02 -3.82 12.28
C ASN A 126 13.25 -3.58 13.16
N LYS A 127 14.07 -4.61 13.37
CA LYS A 127 15.24 -4.56 14.26
C LYS A 127 16.22 -3.44 13.89
N ALA A 128 16.56 -3.29 12.61
CA ALA A 128 17.57 -2.35 12.17
C ALA A 128 17.07 -0.91 12.24
N LEU A 129 15.82 -0.66 11.83
CA LEU A 129 15.26 0.68 11.85
C LEU A 129 14.94 1.15 13.28
N ARG A 130 14.42 0.27 14.16
CA ARG A 130 14.20 0.62 15.57
C ARG A 130 15.50 0.94 16.29
N ALA A 131 16.57 0.18 16.04
CA ALA A 131 17.89 0.50 16.58
C ALA A 131 18.39 1.89 16.13
N SER A 132 18.14 2.28 14.88
CA SER A 132 18.45 3.64 14.39
C SER A 132 17.68 4.71 15.15
N ILE A 133 16.39 4.48 15.44
CA ILE A 133 15.55 5.42 16.21
C ILE A 133 16.05 5.53 17.66
N GLU A 134 16.31 4.39 18.32
CA GLU A 134 16.83 4.33 19.69
C GLU A 134 18.16 5.09 19.81
N GLU A 135 19.06 4.93 18.83
CA GLU A 135 20.33 5.65 18.81
C GLU A 135 20.13 7.18 18.77
N GLN A 136 19.20 7.68 17.94
CA GLN A 136 18.95 9.13 17.86
C GLN A 136 18.22 9.67 19.11
N LEU A 137 17.37 8.88 19.75
CA LEU A 137 16.76 9.20 21.05
C LEU A 137 17.81 9.29 22.15
N GLN A 138 18.71 8.31 22.24
CA GLN A 138 19.80 8.29 23.23
C GLN A 138 20.76 9.48 23.07
N LYS A 139 21.02 9.90 21.82
CA LYS A 139 21.82 11.10 21.52
C LYS A 139 21.08 12.41 21.79
N GLY A 140 19.78 12.37 22.05
CA GLY A 140 18.95 13.56 22.26
C GLY A 140 18.69 14.37 20.99
N HIS A 141 18.93 13.80 19.80
CA HIS A 141 18.66 14.46 18.52
C HIS A 141 17.17 14.48 18.17
N ILE A 142 16.43 13.49 18.67
CA ILE A 142 14.96 13.42 18.62
C ILE A 142 14.42 13.15 20.04
N LYS A 143 13.14 13.43 20.28
CA LYS A 143 12.49 13.32 21.61
C LYS A 143 11.18 12.53 21.51
N GLY A 144 10.82 11.80 22.56
CA GLY A 144 9.63 10.95 22.60
C GLY A 144 10.01 9.48 22.70
N ASP A 145 9.17 8.62 22.16
CA ASP A 145 9.34 7.16 22.19
C ASP A 145 9.65 6.60 20.80
N VAL A 146 10.17 5.38 20.74
CA VAL A 146 10.48 4.71 19.45
C VAL A 146 9.22 4.61 18.56
N SER A 147 8.05 4.40 19.16
CA SER A 147 6.76 4.32 18.47
C SER A 147 6.39 5.60 17.71
N ASP A 148 6.86 6.77 18.15
CA ASP A 148 6.55 8.05 17.52
C ASP A 148 7.25 8.20 16.16
N TYR A 149 8.37 7.50 15.97
CA TYR A 149 9.20 7.57 14.77
C TYR A 149 9.21 6.29 13.95
N ALA A 150 8.80 5.15 14.53
CA ALA A 150 8.76 3.87 13.84
C ALA A 150 7.64 3.87 12.78
N PRO A 151 7.98 3.76 11.48
CA PRO A 151 7.00 3.81 10.42
C PRO A 151 6.18 2.51 10.35
N ALA A 152 4.91 2.65 9.97
CA ALA A 152 4.12 1.55 9.43
C ALA A 152 4.64 1.12 8.05
N LEU A 153 4.15 0.01 7.50
CA LEU A 153 4.44 -0.32 6.09
C LEU A 153 3.53 0.48 5.16
N ILE A 154 2.23 0.55 5.50
CA ILE A 154 1.22 1.33 4.79
C ILE A 154 0.48 2.23 5.77
N CYS A 155 0.30 3.52 5.46
CA CYS A 155 -0.58 4.42 6.22
C CYS A 155 -1.39 5.31 5.29
N LEU A 156 -2.71 5.17 5.30
CA LEU A 156 -3.62 5.94 4.46
C LEU A 156 -4.57 6.75 5.35
N ASP A 157 -4.55 8.07 5.20
CA ASP A 157 -5.40 9.02 5.94
C ASP A 157 -6.32 9.77 4.97
N GLY A 158 -7.62 9.74 5.20
CA GLY A 158 -8.61 10.48 4.41
C GLY A 158 -8.73 10.07 2.94
N CYS A 159 -8.32 8.84 2.58
CA CYS A 159 -8.27 8.39 1.18
C CYS A 159 -9.59 7.75 0.71
N GLU A 160 -9.87 7.84 -0.59
CA GLU A 160 -11.10 7.29 -1.21
C GLU A 160 -10.75 6.36 -2.39
N ASP A 161 -11.52 5.29 -2.57
CA ASP A 161 -11.33 4.31 -3.65
C ASP A 161 -9.92 3.69 -3.60
N VAL A 162 -9.66 2.94 -2.52
CA VAL A 162 -8.36 2.37 -2.21
C VAL A 162 -8.35 0.87 -2.53
N LYS A 163 -7.32 0.41 -3.25
CA LYS A 163 -7.12 -1.02 -3.53
C LYS A 163 -5.75 -1.51 -3.08
N VAL A 164 -5.71 -2.39 -2.07
CA VAL A 164 -4.50 -3.10 -1.65
C VAL A 164 -4.69 -4.59 -1.96
N GLU A 165 -3.82 -5.19 -2.77
CA GLU A 165 -3.99 -6.58 -3.16
C GLU A 165 -2.68 -7.38 -3.27
N GLN A 166 -2.73 -8.67 -2.93
CA GLN A 166 -1.71 -9.69 -3.19
C GLN A 166 -0.34 -9.51 -2.49
N ILE A 167 -0.08 -8.32 -1.94
CA ILE A 167 1.21 -7.97 -1.37
C ILE A 167 1.50 -8.76 -0.10
N THR A 168 2.78 -9.01 0.16
CA THR A 168 3.24 -9.45 1.48
C THR A 168 3.79 -8.27 2.27
N LEU A 169 3.23 -8.00 3.44
CA LEU A 169 3.71 -7.04 4.42
C LEU A 169 4.59 -7.77 5.43
N GLN A 170 5.88 -7.43 5.49
CA GLN A 170 6.87 -8.19 6.23
C GLN A 170 7.65 -7.34 7.22
N ASP A 171 7.78 -7.84 8.45
CA ASP A 171 8.68 -7.32 9.49
C ASP A 171 8.51 -5.80 9.71
N ALA A 172 7.25 -5.38 9.90
CA ALA A 172 6.88 -3.99 10.14
C ALA A 172 7.52 -3.45 11.43
N CYS A 173 8.04 -2.21 11.41
CA CYS A 173 8.63 -1.53 12.58
C CYS A 173 7.60 -1.06 13.61
N ASN A 174 6.35 -0.95 13.16
CA ASN A 174 5.13 -0.59 13.89
C ASN A 174 3.97 -1.41 13.29
N THR A 175 2.74 -0.91 13.32
CA THR A 175 1.57 -1.49 12.65
C THR A 175 1.84 -1.70 11.15
N ALA A 176 1.46 -2.85 10.58
CA ALA A 176 1.74 -3.10 9.16
C ALA A 176 0.87 -2.21 8.24
N GLY A 177 -0.43 -2.09 8.50
CA GLY A 177 -1.35 -1.22 7.75
C GLY A 177 -2.19 -0.34 8.66
N ILE A 178 -2.15 0.97 8.45
CA ILE A 178 -2.99 1.95 9.15
C ILE A 178 -3.97 2.55 8.13
N TYR A 179 -5.26 2.47 8.44
CA TYR A 179 -6.33 3.05 7.63
C TYR A 179 -7.17 3.97 8.51
N LYS A 180 -7.13 5.26 8.19
CA LYS A 180 -7.79 6.31 8.95
C LYS A 180 -8.66 7.16 8.03
N ASP A 181 -9.91 7.37 8.43
CA ASP A 181 -10.87 8.25 7.73
C ASP A 181 -11.03 7.92 6.23
N CYS A 182 -10.80 6.67 5.85
CA CYS A 182 -10.83 6.22 4.45
C CYS A 182 -12.23 5.74 4.02
N ARG A 183 -12.53 5.85 2.72
CA ARG A 183 -13.79 5.42 2.12
C ARG A 183 -13.56 4.46 0.96
N ASN A 184 -14.40 3.42 0.87
CA ASN A 184 -14.35 2.42 -0.20
C ASN A 184 -12.95 1.79 -0.33
N VAL A 185 -12.54 1.05 0.70
CA VAL A 185 -11.25 0.37 0.77
C VAL A 185 -11.44 -1.12 0.52
N THR A 186 -10.64 -1.68 -0.38
CA THR A 186 -10.55 -3.13 -0.61
C THR A 186 -9.15 -3.63 -0.30
N ILE A 187 -9.06 -4.68 0.52
CA ILE A 187 -7.83 -5.37 0.87
C ILE A 187 -8.02 -6.85 0.53
N ASP A 188 -7.32 -7.36 -0.48
CA ASP A 188 -7.56 -8.69 -1.03
C ASP A 188 -6.26 -9.51 -1.11
N LYS A 189 -6.26 -10.74 -0.59
CA LYS A 189 -5.11 -11.66 -0.69
C LYS A 189 -3.80 -11.09 -0.14
N VAL A 190 -3.89 -10.23 0.86
CA VAL A 190 -2.72 -9.66 1.54
C VAL A 190 -2.24 -10.63 2.62
N VAL A 191 -0.93 -10.80 2.69
CA VAL A 191 -0.27 -11.57 3.75
C VAL A 191 0.48 -10.62 4.68
N VAL A 192 0.29 -10.75 5.99
CA VAL A 192 1.09 -10.03 6.98
C VAL A 192 1.96 -11.03 7.75
N ASN A 193 3.28 -10.88 7.65
CA ASN A 193 4.27 -11.66 8.37
C ASN A 193 4.95 -10.78 9.42
N ALA A 194 4.56 -10.93 10.69
CA ALA A 194 5.08 -10.10 11.76
C ALA A 194 6.56 -10.32 12.03
N GLN A 195 7.06 -11.56 11.86
CA GLN A 195 8.39 -11.98 12.28
C GLN A 195 8.70 -11.57 13.73
N THR A 196 9.44 -10.48 13.92
CA THR A 196 9.82 -9.94 15.23
C THR A 196 8.92 -8.82 15.74
N SER A 197 7.97 -8.36 14.92
CA SER A 197 7.03 -7.31 15.30
C SER A 197 5.99 -7.85 16.29
N GLU A 198 5.76 -7.09 17.36
CA GLU A 198 4.72 -7.35 18.36
C GLU A 198 3.49 -6.44 18.16
N SER A 199 3.50 -5.56 17.15
CA SER A 199 2.37 -4.68 16.84
C SER A 199 1.25 -5.43 16.13
N ASN A 200 0.02 -4.91 16.23
CA ASN A 200 -1.11 -5.38 15.44
C ASN A 200 -0.78 -5.28 13.93
N ALA A 201 -1.37 -6.16 13.12
CA ALA A 201 -1.22 -6.10 11.67
C ALA A 201 -1.88 -4.84 11.11
N VAL A 202 -3.13 -4.59 11.49
CA VAL A 202 -3.97 -3.58 10.86
C VAL A 202 -4.69 -2.74 11.91
N SER A 203 -4.58 -1.43 11.78
CA SER A 203 -5.33 -0.45 12.58
C SER A 203 -6.35 0.27 11.72
N ILE A 204 -7.62 0.31 12.16
CA ILE A 204 -8.74 0.87 11.42
C ILE A 204 -9.50 1.89 12.29
N SER A 205 -9.63 3.12 11.80
CA SER A 205 -10.40 4.18 12.48
C SER A 205 -11.13 5.08 11.48
N GLY A 206 -12.36 5.49 11.81
CA GLY A 206 -13.16 6.44 11.02
C GLY A 206 -13.49 6.01 9.58
N CYS A 207 -13.30 4.74 9.23
CA CYS A 207 -13.47 4.27 7.85
C CYS A 207 -14.93 3.97 7.51
N ASP A 208 -15.29 4.13 6.23
CA ASP A 208 -16.63 3.85 5.71
C ASP A 208 -16.57 2.99 4.44
N GLY A 209 -16.96 1.71 4.58
CA GLY A 209 -16.95 0.76 3.47
C GLY A 209 -15.55 0.19 3.27
N MET A 210 -15.16 -0.76 4.12
CA MET A 210 -13.91 -1.51 3.98
C MET A 210 -14.19 -2.99 3.85
N LYS A 211 -13.58 -3.64 2.85
CA LYS A 211 -13.69 -5.07 2.60
C LYS A 211 -12.31 -5.70 2.67
N MET A 212 -12.14 -6.67 3.57
CA MET A 212 -10.96 -7.51 3.64
C MET A 212 -11.33 -8.93 3.22
N THR A 213 -10.62 -9.48 2.24
CA THR A 213 -10.92 -10.80 1.68
C THR A 213 -9.65 -11.63 1.47
N ASP A 214 -9.71 -12.91 1.81
CA ASP A 214 -8.61 -13.87 1.62
C ASP A 214 -7.26 -13.43 2.24
N CYS A 215 -7.30 -12.69 3.35
CA CYS A 215 -6.10 -12.17 4.00
C CYS A 215 -5.55 -13.17 5.03
N TYR A 216 -4.22 -13.24 5.16
CA TYR A 216 -3.57 -14.13 6.11
C TYR A 216 -2.63 -13.36 7.04
N PHE A 217 -2.75 -13.59 8.35
CA PHE A 217 -2.00 -12.90 9.38
C PHE A 217 -1.12 -13.88 10.13
N ASN A 218 0.14 -14.00 9.72
CA ASN A 218 1.13 -14.84 10.37
C ASN A 218 1.75 -14.10 11.57
N MET A 219 1.05 -14.14 12.69
CA MET A 219 1.43 -13.50 13.95
C MET A 219 0.78 -14.18 15.15
N VAL A 220 1.32 -13.90 16.34
CA VAL A 220 0.85 -14.45 17.62
C VAL A 220 -0.08 -13.51 18.38
N VAL A 221 -0.03 -12.22 18.06
CA VAL A 221 -0.89 -11.18 18.66
C VAL A 221 -2.17 -11.01 17.85
N GLU A 222 -3.18 -10.37 18.46
CA GLU A 222 -4.43 -10.04 17.78
C GLU A 222 -4.16 -9.19 16.52
N PRO A 223 -4.54 -9.61 15.31
CA PRO A 223 -4.15 -8.90 14.10
C PRO A 223 -4.83 -7.54 13.92
N LEU A 224 -6.05 -7.36 14.42
CA LEU A 224 -6.84 -6.14 14.22
C LEU A 224 -6.87 -5.26 15.46
N GLN A 225 -6.70 -3.96 15.24
CA GLN A 225 -7.03 -2.92 16.19
C GLN A 225 -8.08 -1.99 15.57
N THR A 226 -9.18 -1.74 16.28
CA THR A 226 -10.19 -0.77 15.80
C THR A 226 -10.56 0.23 16.89
N ALA A 227 -10.87 1.46 16.47
CA ALA A 227 -11.34 2.51 17.37
C ALA A 227 -12.86 2.51 17.61
N GLY A 228 -13.62 1.57 17.03
CA GLY A 228 -15.08 1.52 17.11
C GLY A 228 -15.82 2.67 16.38
N THR A 229 -15.11 3.46 15.57
CA THR A 229 -15.66 4.63 14.85
C THR A 229 -15.94 4.37 13.37
N SER A 230 -15.56 3.19 12.87
CA SER A 230 -15.71 2.79 11.48
C SER A 230 -17.04 2.07 11.24
N ARG A 231 -17.55 2.09 10.01
CA ARG A 231 -18.80 1.41 9.60
C ARG A 231 -18.65 0.70 8.26
N ASN A 232 -19.59 -0.21 7.97
CA ASN A 232 -19.60 -0.99 6.73
C ASN A 232 -18.28 -1.77 6.53
N LEU A 233 -17.79 -2.39 7.61
CA LEU A 233 -16.63 -3.27 7.56
C LEU A 233 -17.07 -4.69 7.23
N THR A 234 -16.36 -5.36 6.33
CA THR A 234 -16.63 -6.76 5.97
C THR A 234 -15.32 -7.52 5.90
N PHE A 235 -15.25 -8.64 6.61
CA PHE A 235 -14.10 -9.53 6.62
C PHE A 235 -14.57 -10.90 6.12
N THR A 236 -13.87 -11.47 5.14
CA THR A 236 -14.26 -12.75 4.53
C THR A 236 -13.00 -13.58 4.30
N ASN A 237 -12.96 -14.77 4.89
CA ASN A 237 -11.80 -15.67 4.77
C ASN A 237 -10.46 -15.00 5.18
N CYS A 238 -10.51 -14.21 6.26
CA CYS A 238 -9.33 -13.61 6.87
C CYS A 238 -8.89 -14.47 8.05
N LEU A 239 -7.65 -14.99 8.06
CA LEU A 239 -7.26 -16.07 8.97
C LEU A 239 -5.91 -15.85 9.66
N THR A 240 -5.80 -16.36 10.89
CA THR A 240 -4.53 -16.56 11.64
C THR A 240 -3.97 -17.98 11.41
N PRO A 241 -2.75 -18.31 11.89
CA PRO A 241 -2.13 -19.62 11.63
C PRO A 241 -2.87 -20.82 12.25
N ASP A 242 -3.62 -20.59 13.34
CA ASP A 242 -4.49 -21.58 13.97
C ASP A 242 -5.86 -21.72 13.28
N GLY A 243 -6.06 -21.02 12.16
CA GLY A 243 -7.29 -21.07 11.36
C GLY A 243 -8.46 -20.28 11.95
N LYS A 244 -8.25 -19.48 13.00
CA LYS A 244 -9.30 -18.61 13.52
C LYS A 244 -9.60 -17.48 12.54
N ALA A 245 -10.87 -17.13 12.46
CA ALA A 245 -11.33 -16.00 11.67
C ALA A 245 -10.91 -14.70 12.33
N VAL A 246 -10.41 -13.77 11.51
CA VAL A 246 -10.10 -12.41 11.89
C VAL A 246 -11.28 -11.52 11.48
N SER A 247 -11.92 -10.90 12.46
CA SER A 247 -13.09 -10.03 12.28
C SER A 247 -13.11 -8.94 13.34
N THR A 248 -13.89 -7.88 13.12
CA THR A 248 -14.21 -6.92 14.17
C THR A 248 -15.37 -7.43 14.99
N ASP A 249 -15.20 -7.54 16.31
CA ASP A 249 -16.30 -7.86 17.21
C ASP A 249 -17.31 -6.70 17.25
N LYS A 250 -18.45 -6.90 16.58
CA LYS A 250 -19.65 -6.04 16.53
C LYS A 250 -19.57 -4.77 15.69
#